data_AF-A0A2S7WQU5-F1
#
_entry.id   AF-A0A2S7WQU5-F1
#
_cell.length_a   1.000
_cell.length_b   1.000
_cell.length_c   1.000
_cell.angle_alpha   90.00
_cell.angle_beta   90.00
_cell.angle_gamma   90.00
#
_symmetry.space_group_name_H-M   'P 1'
#
loop_
_entity.id
_entity.type
_entity.pdbx_description
1 polymer ?
#
loop_
_entity_poly.entity_id
_entity_poly.type
_entity_poly.pdbx_seq_one_letter_code
_entity_poly.pdbx_strand_id
1 'polypeptide(L)'
;MADLIAFILELYLDIKHWFKVKKRRKFEKENNLPKSIVWHPINKPLLIFFLLFIISLSILSYIKLKDKSIKETNKKLNLIVEILEAEKEQFGKYPNQLKDIIRNNPLRKNITQDYWKNEFIYTLSKDSLNYSIVSLGKDQKMNTSDDIKYAKEH
;
A
#
# COMPACT_ATOMS: atom_id res chain seq x y z
N MET A 1 0.88 32.43 -27.88
CA MET A 1 1.99 33.36 -27.57
C MET A 1 3.02 32.74 -26.63
N ALA A 2 2.62 32.16 -25.49
CA ALA A 2 3.55 31.50 -24.56
C ALA A 2 4.31 30.31 -25.18
N ASP A 3 3.66 29.46 -25.98
CA ASP A 3 4.30 28.29 -26.59
C ASP A 3 5.39 28.66 -27.61
N LEU A 4 5.17 29.74 -28.36
CA LEU A 4 6.14 30.27 -29.33
C LEU A 4 7.39 30.78 -28.61
N ILE A 5 7.20 31.46 -27.47
CA ILE A 5 8.30 31.94 -26.63
C ILE A 5 9.06 30.76 -26.01
N ALA A 6 8.36 29.74 -25.52
CA ALA A 6 8.97 28.54 -24.96
C ALA A 6 9.83 27.81 -26.00
N PHE A 7 9.30 27.61 -27.20
CA PHE A 7 10.01 26.97 -28.31
C PHE A 7 11.30 27.73 -28.70
N ILE A 8 11.24 29.06 -28.78
CA ILE A 8 12.42 29.89 -29.08
C ILE A 8 13.48 29.75 -27.97
N LEU A 9 13.07 29.70 -26.71
CA LEU A 9 13.97 29.52 -25.57
C LEU A 9 14.63 28.14 -25.56
N GLU A 10 13.88 27.08 -25.87
CA GLU A 10 14.41 25.72 -26.01
C GLU A 10 15.46 25.65 -27.12
N LEU A 11 15.14 26.17 -28.31
CA LEU A 11 16.10 26.24 -29.42
C LEU A 11 17.36 27.02 -29.04
N TYR A 12 17.23 28.14 -28.33
CA TYR A 12 18.39 28.91 -27.87
C TYR A 12 19.28 28.09 -26.91
N LEU A 13 18.68 27.37 -25.96
CA LEU A 13 19.40 26.54 -25.00
C LEU A 13 20.14 25.38 -25.68
N ASP A 14 19.51 24.73 -26.66
CA ASP A 14 20.09 23.65 -27.46
C ASP A 14 21.28 24.14 -28.27
N ILE A 15 21.11 25.25 -28.99
CA ILE A 15 22.19 25.88 -29.77
C ILE A 15 23.37 26.21 -28.86
N LYS A 16 23.11 26.87 -27.71
CA LYS A 16 24.14 27.21 -26.73
C LYS A 16 24.86 25.98 -26.19
N HIS A 17 24.13 24.90 -25.94
CA HIS A 17 24.70 23.62 -25.50
C HIS A 17 25.65 23.04 -26.56
N TRP A 18 25.23 22.98 -27.82
CA TRP A 18 26.06 22.46 -28.92
C TRP A 18 27.35 23.26 -29.12
N PHE A 19 27.30 24.60 -28.98
CA PHE A 19 28.51 25.42 -28.99
C PHE A 19 29.46 25.08 -27.84
N LYS A 20 28.94 24.86 -26.63
CA LYS A 20 29.75 24.45 -25.47
C LYS A 20 30.40 23.08 -25.70
N VAL A 21 29.66 22.12 -26.23
CA VAL A 21 30.16 20.79 -26.58
C VAL A 21 31.30 20.92 -27.60
N LYS A 22 31.09 21.66 -28.70
CA LYS A 22 32.11 21.84 -29.74
C LYS A 22 33.41 22.43 -29.20
N LYS A 23 33.32 23.48 -28.36
CA LYS A 23 34.49 24.09 -27.69
C LYS A 23 35.23 23.09 -26.81
N ARG A 24 34.50 22.32 -26.00
CA ARG A 24 35.07 21.30 -25.11
C ARG A 24 35.77 20.18 -25.89
N ARG A 25 35.16 19.69 -26.98
CA ARG A 25 35.77 18.63 -27.82
C ARG A 25 37.04 19.09 -28.51
N LYS A 26 37.11 20.35 -28.96
CA LYS A 26 38.34 20.93 -29.52
C LYS A 26 39.46 20.97 -28.47
N PHE A 27 39.16 21.48 -27.28
CA PHE A 27 40.10 21.52 -26.16
C PHE A 27 40.58 20.13 -25.72
N GLU A 28 39.67 19.14 -25.62
CA GLU A 28 40.03 17.76 -25.27
C GLU A 28 40.99 17.14 -26.30
N LYS A 29 40.78 17.41 -27.60
CA LYS A 29 41.65 16.93 -28.69
C LYS A 29 43.03 17.59 -28.70
N GLU A 30 43.09 18.89 -28.44
CA GLU A 30 44.36 19.64 -28.37
C GLU A 30 45.23 19.23 -27.18
N ASN A 31 44.60 18.85 -26.05
CA ASN A 31 45.29 18.50 -24.81
C ASN A 31 45.41 16.98 -24.56
N ASN A 32 45.04 16.13 -25.54
CA ASN A 32 45.01 14.66 -25.40
C ASN A 32 44.24 14.16 -24.15
N LEU A 33 43.12 14.82 -23.82
CA LEU A 33 42.30 14.48 -22.65
C LEU A 33 41.17 13.49 -23.01
N PRO A 34 40.74 12.63 -22.07
CA PRO A 34 39.56 11.78 -22.27
C PRO A 34 38.28 12.62 -22.40
N LYS A 35 37.31 12.06 -23.14
CA LYS A 35 36.01 12.72 -23.37
C LYS A 35 35.22 12.85 -22.07
N SER A 36 34.96 14.09 -21.67
CA SER A 36 34.09 14.37 -20.53
C SER A 36 32.62 14.48 -20.91
N ILE A 37 31.73 14.24 -19.94
CA ILE A 37 30.27 14.38 -20.08
C ILE A 37 29.90 15.86 -20.00
N VAL A 38 29.18 16.37 -21.01
CA VAL A 38 28.62 17.73 -21.01
C VAL A 38 27.12 17.60 -20.85
N TRP A 39 26.61 17.92 -19.67
CA TRP A 39 25.19 17.82 -19.35
C TRP A 39 24.35 18.81 -20.19
N HIS A 40 23.24 18.32 -20.75
CA HIS A 40 22.25 19.16 -21.42
C HIS A 40 21.51 20.03 -20.37
N PRO A 41 21.09 21.27 -20.70
CA PRO A 41 20.27 22.09 -19.81
C PRO A 41 19.04 21.36 -19.25
N ILE A 42 18.40 20.49 -20.07
CA ILE A 42 17.23 19.70 -19.69
C ILE A 42 17.51 18.62 -18.64
N ASN A 43 18.77 18.19 -18.48
CA ASN A 43 19.08 17.07 -17.60
C ASN A 43 18.89 17.42 -16.11
N LYS A 44 19.08 18.70 -15.74
CA LYS A 44 18.85 19.18 -14.37
C LYS A 44 17.37 19.10 -13.95
N PRO A 45 16.41 19.72 -14.68
CA PRO A 45 15.01 19.60 -14.34
C PRO A 45 14.49 18.17 -14.46
N LEU A 46 14.98 17.38 -15.43
CA LEU A 46 14.62 15.95 -15.53
C LEU A 46 15.04 15.15 -14.30
N LEU A 47 16.25 15.38 -13.75
CA LEU A 47 16.71 14.70 -12.55
C LEU A 47 15.84 15.07 -11.34
N ILE A 48 15.52 16.36 -11.18
CA ILE A 48 14.63 16.84 -10.11
C ILE A 48 13.24 16.21 -10.24
N PHE A 49 12.67 16.20 -11.46
CA PHE A 49 11.38 15.57 -11.73
C PHE A 49 11.41 14.07 -11.40
N PHE A 50 12.47 13.37 -11.77
CA PHE A 50 12.64 11.95 -11.50
C PHE A 50 12.68 11.65 -10.00
N LEU A 51 13.38 12.49 -9.21
CA LEU A 51 13.40 12.38 -7.75
C LEU A 51 11.99 12.58 -7.16
N LEU A 52 11.27 13.61 -7.60
CA LEU A 52 9.90 13.86 -7.17
C LEU A 52 8.95 12.73 -7.56
N PHE A 53 9.15 12.13 -8.74
CA PHE A 53 8.38 10.99 -9.21
C PHE A 53 8.59 9.74 -8.36
N ILE A 54 9.83 9.45 -7.95
CA ILE A 54 10.11 8.32 -7.03
C ILE A 54 9.41 8.53 -5.68
N ILE A 55 9.49 9.74 -5.14
CA ILE A 55 8.85 10.10 -3.86
C ILE A 55 7.33 9.95 -3.97
N SER A 56 6.71 10.47 -5.04
CA SER A 56 5.26 10.37 -5.24
C SER A 56 4.79 8.93 -5.41
N LEU A 57 5.54 8.10 -6.14
CA LEU A 57 5.24 6.68 -6.30
C LEU A 57 5.32 5.93 -4.97
N SER A 58 6.30 6.28 -4.14
CA SER A 58 6.49 5.69 -2.81
C SER A 58 5.34 6.03 -1.86
N ILE A 59 4.89 7.29 -1.86
CA ILE A 59 3.73 7.74 -1.08
C ILE A 59 2.46 7.02 -1.54
N LEU A 60 2.21 6.94 -2.86
CA LEU A 60 1.04 6.26 -3.40
C LEU A 60 1.02 4.77 -3.03
N SER A 61 2.18 4.10 -3.09
CA SER A 61 2.33 2.70 -2.68
C SER A 61 2.01 2.51 -1.19
N TYR A 62 2.54 3.39 -0.34
CA TYR A 62 2.29 3.35 1.11
C TYR A 62 0.80 3.47 1.45
N ILE A 63 0.10 4.42 0.83
CA ILE A 63 -1.35 4.61 1.03
C ILE A 63 -2.14 3.36 0.62
N LYS A 64 -1.88 2.81 -0.57
CA LYS A 64 -2.55 1.59 -1.05
C LYS A 64 -2.31 0.38 -0.14
N LEU A 65 -1.11 0.24 0.41
CA LEU A 65 -0.76 -0.86 1.31
C LEU A 65 -1.45 -0.72 2.67
N LYS A 66 -1.58 0.50 3.20
CA LYS A 66 -2.25 0.77 4.47
C LYS A 66 -3.73 0.38 4.42
N ASP A 67 -4.43 0.72 3.35
CA ASP A 67 -5.88 0.44 3.25
C ASP A 67 -6.17 -1.04 2.97
N LYS A 68 -5.23 -1.74 2.34
CA LYS A 68 -5.38 -3.16 2.01
C LYS A 68 -5.57 -4.02 3.26
N SER A 69 -4.83 -3.76 4.33
CA SER A 69 -4.91 -4.59 5.54
C SER A 69 -6.28 -4.49 6.20
N ILE A 70 -6.80 -3.28 6.36
CA ILE A 70 -8.12 -3.04 6.96
C ILE A 70 -9.21 -3.66 6.10
N LYS A 71 -9.14 -3.47 4.77
CA LYS A 71 -10.12 -4.02 3.84
C LYS A 71 -10.17 -5.55 3.86
N GLU A 72 -9.01 -6.21 3.87
CA GLU A 72 -8.95 -7.67 3.92
C GLU A 72 -9.39 -8.21 5.28
N THR A 73 -9.04 -7.57 6.40
CA THR A 73 -9.53 -7.96 7.73
C THR A 73 -11.05 -7.81 7.82
N ASN A 74 -11.63 -6.72 7.32
CA ASN A 74 -13.08 -6.52 7.29
C ASN A 74 -13.81 -7.56 6.42
N LYS A 75 -13.24 -7.92 5.26
CA LYS A 75 -13.79 -9.01 4.42
C LYS A 75 -13.83 -10.34 5.18
N LYS A 76 -12.74 -10.68 5.88
CA LYS A 76 -12.69 -11.89 6.71
C LYS A 76 -13.69 -11.85 7.85
N LEU A 77 -13.80 -10.72 8.54
CA LEU A 77 -14.80 -10.50 9.60
C LEU A 77 -16.23 -10.72 9.08
N ASN A 78 -16.59 -10.12 7.94
CA ASN A 78 -17.91 -10.31 7.34
C ASN A 78 -18.18 -11.78 7.01
N LEU A 79 -17.19 -12.49 6.45
CA LEU A 79 -17.32 -13.92 6.15
C LEU A 79 -17.48 -14.76 7.43
N ILE A 80 -16.78 -14.42 8.51
CA ILE A 80 -16.97 -15.07 9.81
C ILE A 80 -18.39 -14.83 10.33
N VAL A 81 -18.87 -13.59 10.27
CA VAL A 81 -20.23 -13.22 10.69
C VAL A 81 -21.26 -14.03 9.91
N GLU A 82 -21.17 -14.07 8.58
CA GLU A 82 -22.07 -14.87 7.73
C GLU A 82 -22.08 -16.35 8.12
N ILE A 83 -20.92 -16.93 8.42
CA ILE A 83 -20.84 -18.34 8.85
C ILE A 83 -21.45 -18.54 10.25
N LEU A 84 -21.20 -17.62 11.19
CA LEU A 84 -21.75 -17.69 12.53
C LEU A 84 -23.28 -17.56 12.53
N GLU A 85 -23.84 -16.69 11.68
CA GLU A 85 -25.29 -16.59 11.50
C GLU A 85 -25.88 -17.88 10.96
N ALA A 86 -25.29 -18.44 9.89
CA ALA A 86 -25.73 -19.72 9.34
C ALA A 86 -25.63 -20.87 10.35
N GLU A 87 -24.61 -20.84 11.23
CA GLU A 87 -24.47 -21.82 12.30
C GLU A 87 -25.53 -21.64 13.38
N LYS A 88 -25.85 -20.41 13.78
CA LYS A 88 -26.96 -20.14 14.70
C LYS A 88 -28.31 -20.56 14.11
N GLU A 89 -28.55 -20.32 12.82
CA GLU A 89 -29.77 -20.78 12.14
C GLU A 89 -29.89 -22.31 12.15
N GLN A 90 -28.77 -23.02 11.98
CA GLN A 90 -28.76 -24.49 11.93
C GLN A 90 -28.84 -25.15 13.32
N PHE A 91 -28.17 -24.61 14.34
CA PHE A 91 -28.03 -25.24 15.66
C PHE A 91 -28.72 -24.49 16.80
N GLY A 92 -29.31 -23.32 16.52
CA GLY A 92 -29.97 -22.45 17.49
C GLY A 92 -29.02 -21.63 18.37
N LYS A 93 -27.72 -21.82 18.26
CA LYS A 93 -26.68 -21.16 19.07
C LYS A 93 -25.38 -20.95 18.30
N TYR A 94 -24.56 -20.01 18.75
CA TYR A 94 -23.22 -19.83 18.23
C TYR A 94 -22.25 -20.90 18.76
N PRO A 95 -21.16 -21.19 18.02
CA PRO A 95 -20.13 -22.14 18.44
C PRO A 95 -19.36 -21.64 19.67
N ASN A 96 -18.86 -22.59 20.48
CA ASN A 96 -18.09 -22.26 21.68
C ASN A 96 -16.70 -21.69 21.33
N GLN A 97 -16.09 -22.18 20.25
CA GLN A 97 -14.78 -21.73 19.80
C GLN A 97 -14.86 -21.29 18.34
N LEU A 98 -14.20 -20.18 17.99
CA LEU A 98 -14.22 -19.66 16.63
C LEU A 98 -13.66 -20.65 15.60
N LYS A 99 -12.73 -21.52 15.98
CA LYS A 99 -12.18 -22.56 15.09
C LYS A 99 -13.21 -23.62 14.68
N ASP A 100 -14.31 -23.77 15.42
CA ASP A 100 -15.33 -24.78 15.15
C ASP A 100 -16.04 -24.51 13.81
N ILE A 101 -16.05 -23.25 13.37
CA ILE A 101 -16.61 -22.83 12.07
C ILE A 101 -15.85 -23.40 10.85
N ILE A 102 -14.61 -23.89 11.05
CA ILE A 102 -13.76 -24.44 9.98
C ILE A 102 -14.29 -25.80 9.51
N ARG A 103 -14.79 -26.65 10.42
CA ARG A 103 -15.40 -27.98 10.13
C ARG A 103 -14.65 -28.81 9.07
N ASN A 104 -13.31 -28.86 9.13
CA ASN A 104 -12.43 -29.53 8.16
C ASN A 104 -12.54 -29.00 6.71
N ASN A 105 -13.11 -27.82 6.47
CA ASN A 105 -13.16 -27.20 5.16
C ASN A 105 -11.82 -26.48 4.86
N PRO A 106 -11.04 -26.92 3.85
CA PRO A 106 -9.75 -26.31 3.54
C PRO A 106 -9.86 -24.84 3.12
N LEU A 107 -10.99 -24.42 2.52
CA LEU A 107 -11.25 -23.03 2.14
C LEU A 107 -11.37 -22.10 3.36
N ARG A 108 -11.67 -22.67 4.53
CA ARG A 108 -11.89 -21.94 5.79
C ARG A 108 -10.66 -21.94 6.71
N LYS A 109 -9.56 -22.60 6.34
CA LYS A 109 -8.42 -22.84 7.26
C LYS A 109 -7.83 -21.56 7.87
N ASN A 110 -7.82 -20.46 7.13
CA ASN A 110 -7.15 -19.22 7.53
C ASN A 110 -8.12 -18.07 7.86
N ILE A 111 -9.41 -18.37 8.04
CA ILE A 111 -10.42 -17.33 8.30
C ILE A 111 -10.36 -16.83 9.74
N THR A 112 -9.84 -17.63 10.68
CA THR A 112 -9.69 -17.28 12.10
C THR A 112 -8.54 -16.32 12.37
N GLN A 113 -7.80 -15.92 11.33
CA GLN A 113 -6.69 -14.99 11.42
C GLN A 113 -6.96 -13.71 10.63
N ASP A 114 -6.49 -12.57 11.14
CA ASP A 114 -6.58 -11.27 10.49
C ASP A 114 -5.60 -11.15 9.28
N TYR A 115 -5.42 -9.94 8.74
CA TYR A 115 -4.43 -9.68 7.68
C TYR A 115 -2.96 -9.83 8.16
N TRP A 116 -2.71 -9.54 9.43
CA TRP A 116 -1.38 -9.60 10.06
C TRP A 116 -1.05 -10.99 10.63
N LYS A 117 -1.93 -11.98 10.41
CA LYS A 117 -1.84 -13.36 10.89
C LYS A 117 -2.02 -13.51 12.41
N ASN A 118 -2.62 -12.54 13.06
CA ASN A 118 -3.05 -12.67 14.45
C ASN A 118 -4.41 -13.39 14.49
N GLU A 119 -4.64 -14.20 15.52
CA GLU A 119 -5.94 -14.82 15.73
C GLU A 119 -6.99 -13.80 16.18
N PHE A 120 -8.22 -13.93 15.68
CA PHE A 120 -9.34 -13.13 16.18
C PHE A 120 -9.69 -13.56 17.61
N ILE A 121 -9.84 -12.58 18.49
CA ILE A 121 -10.33 -12.80 19.85
C ILE A 121 -11.85 -12.93 19.78
N TYR A 122 -12.35 -14.13 20.09
CA TYR A 122 -13.77 -14.43 20.12
C TYR A 122 -14.24 -14.56 21.57
N THR A 123 -15.26 -13.80 21.95
CA THR A 123 -15.91 -13.90 23.25
C THR A 123 -17.40 -14.17 23.09
N LEU A 124 -17.88 -15.24 23.71
CA LEU A 124 -19.28 -15.63 23.71
C LEU A 124 -19.95 -15.20 25.03
N SER A 125 -21.22 -14.75 24.96
CA SER A 125 -22.04 -14.51 26.14
C SER A 125 -22.39 -15.82 26.86
N LYS A 126 -22.70 -15.76 28.16
CA LYS A 126 -23.14 -16.92 28.96
C LYS A 126 -24.33 -17.65 28.34
N ASP A 127 -25.22 -16.91 27.67
CA ASP A 127 -26.42 -17.46 27.05
C ASP A 127 -26.18 -18.05 25.66
N SER A 128 -24.94 -17.99 25.14
CA SER A 128 -24.57 -18.45 23.79
C SER A 128 -25.31 -17.78 22.63
N LEU A 129 -26.05 -16.69 22.90
CA LEU A 129 -26.87 -15.96 21.95
C LEU A 129 -26.24 -14.67 21.42
N ASN A 130 -25.17 -14.18 22.08
CA ASN A 130 -24.45 -12.95 21.75
C ASN A 130 -22.95 -13.25 21.67
N TYR A 131 -22.24 -12.53 20.81
CA TYR A 131 -20.78 -12.68 20.67
C TYR A 131 -20.08 -11.37 20.33
N SER A 132 -18.77 -11.32 20.60
CA SER A 132 -17.89 -10.27 20.13
C SER A 132 -16.63 -10.87 19.49
N ILE A 133 -16.16 -10.21 18.43
CA ILE A 133 -14.95 -10.54 17.69
C ILE A 133 -14.06 -9.31 17.64
N VAL A 134 -12.80 -9.47 18.05
CA VAL A 134 -11.82 -8.39 18.03
C VAL A 134 -10.56 -8.85 17.28
N SER A 135 -10.14 -8.04 16.31
CA SER A 135 -8.82 -8.11 15.70
C SER A 135 -7.90 -7.13 16.42
N LEU A 136 -6.76 -7.62 16.91
CA LEU A 136 -5.71 -6.79 17.54
C LEU A 136 -4.99 -5.87 16.56
N GLY A 137 -5.12 -6.10 15.25
CA GLY A 137 -4.52 -5.23 14.26
C GLY A 137 -2.99 -5.37 14.18
N LYS A 138 -2.31 -4.32 13.73
CA LYS A 138 -0.87 -4.37 13.46
C LYS A 138 -0.01 -4.44 14.73
N ASP A 139 -0.45 -3.81 15.81
CA ASP A 139 0.34 -3.63 17.03
C ASP A 139 0.24 -4.82 18.01
N GLN A 140 -0.69 -5.75 17.76
CA GLN A 140 -0.94 -6.95 18.55
C GLN A 140 -1.34 -6.65 20.01
N LYS A 141 -1.82 -5.44 20.30
CA LYS A 141 -2.17 -5.02 21.65
C LYS A 141 -3.66 -4.74 21.75
N MET A 142 -4.28 -5.29 22.78
CA MET A 142 -5.70 -5.07 23.02
C MET A 142 -5.96 -3.64 23.51
N ASN A 143 -7.10 -3.08 23.11
CA ASN A 143 -7.59 -1.75 23.45
C ASN A 143 -6.74 -0.60 22.90
N THR A 144 -6.22 -0.77 21.69
CA THR A 144 -5.56 0.30 20.94
C THR A 144 -6.46 0.79 19.80
N SER A 145 -6.05 1.88 19.16
CA SER A 145 -6.79 2.44 18.01
C SER A 145 -6.77 1.57 16.76
N ASP A 146 -5.87 0.57 16.72
CA ASP A 146 -5.72 -0.36 15.60
C ASP A 146 -6.69 -1.54 15.69
N ASP A 147 -7.39 -1.68 16.83
CA ASP A 147 -8.37 -2.72 17.06
C ASP A 147 -9.57 -2.58 16.11
N ILE A 148 -9.96 -3.69 15.47
CA ILE A 148 -11.20 -3.78 14.70
C ILE A 148 -12.16 -4.69 15.46
N LYS A 149 -13.27 -4.12 15.94
CA LYS A 149 -14.25 -4.78 16.80
C LYS A 149 -15.57 -4.98 16.08
N TYR A 150 -16.16 -6.16 16.21
CA TYR A 150 -17.52 -6.46 15.81
C TYR A 150 -18.23 -7.13 16.98
N ALA A 151 -19.37 -6.59 17.40
CA ALA A 151 -20.21 -7.17 18.43
C ALA A 151 -21.63 -7.31 17.90
N LYS A 152 -22.26 -8.45 18.18
CA LYS A 152 -23.67 -8.67 17.88
C LYS A 152 -24.41 -8.93 19.19
N GLU A 153 -25.30 -8.00 19.49
CA GLU A 153 -26.24 -8.04 20.61
C GLU A 153 -27.63 -8.26 20.04
N HIS A 154 -28.36 -9.23 20.58
CA HIS A 154 -29.77 -9.47 20.30
C HIS A 154 -30.68 -8.84 21.34
#